data_AF-A0AAJ6HFY4-F1
#
_entry.id   AF-A0AAJ6HFY4-F1
#
_cell.length_a   1.000
_cell.length_b   1.000
_cell.length_c   1.000
_cell.angle_alpha   90.00
_cell.angle_beta   90.00
_cell.angle_gamma   90.00
#
_symmetry.space_group_name_H-M   'P 1'
#
loop_
_entity.id
_entity.type
_entity.pdbx_description
1 polymer ?
#
loop_
_entity_poly.entity_id
_entity_poly.type
_entity_poly.pdbx_seq_one_letter_code
_entity_poly.pdbx_strand_id
1 'polypeptide(L)'
;MKVTDAEILQAIWRAQVKKTARGVIDNYIGGTKGLKHDSEQDRHYAQYQYMIGRGNLGIALGKGQLARRLKALIGGENLQWQGSPGHVYEFRTEAAMDVFRFARIWWGARGVPSGWDADNQCMRTMRLDNYDTLAAQLEQELLERYGDLAVTP
;
A
#
# COMPACT_ATOMS: atom_id res chain seq x y z
N MET A 1 29.26 -0.16 3.06
CA MET A 1 28.40 -1.37 3.11
C MET A 1 27.66 -1.48 1.78
N LYS A 2 27.65 -2.67 1.13
CA LYS A 2 27.02 -2.86 -0.18
C LYS A 2 25.57 -3.28 0.03
N VAL A 3 24.61 -2.42 -0.32
CA VAL A 3 23.19 -2.76 -0.30
C VAL A 3 22.92 -3.89 -1.31
N THR A 4 22.22 -4.93 -0.91
CA THR A 4 21.83 -6.11 -1.70
C THR A 4 20.45 -5.91 -2.34
N ASP A 5 20.11 -6.71 -3.36
CA ASP A 5 18.78 -6.61 -3.98
C ASP A 5 17.69 -7.09 -3.02
N ALA A 6 17.98 -8.07 -2.17
CA ALA A 6 17.08 -8.54 -1.11
C ALA A 6 16.71 -7.41 -0.13
N GLU A 7 17.69 -6.60 0.31
CA GLU A 7 17.42 -5.44 1.17
C GLU A 7 16.54 -4.39 0.47
N ILE A 8 16.73 -4.18 -0.84
CA ILE A 8 15.87 -3.28 -1.61
C ILE A 8 14.44 -3.83 -1.69
N LEU A 9 14.28 -5.10 -2.03
CA LEU A 9 12.97 -5.77 -2.12
C LEU A 9 12.26 -5.74 -0.75
N GLN A 10 12.97 -6.01 0.34
CA GLN A 10 12.41 -5.91 1.69
C GLN A 10 11.95 -4.48 2.03
N ALA A 11 12.74 -3.47 1.67
CA ALA A 11 12.36 -2.08 1.90
C ALA A 11 11.11 -1.68 1.10
N ILE A 12 10.99 -2.14 -0.14
CA ILE A 12 9.79 -1.93 -0.97
C ILE A 12 8.58 -2.62 -0.34
N TRP A 13 8.73 -3.88 0.08
CA TRP A 13 7.65 -4.63 0.70
C TRP A 13 7.14 -3.93 1.96
N ARG A 14 8.04 -3.55 2.86
CA ARG A 14 7.69 -2.79 4.08
C ARG A 14 6.99 -1.49 3.74
N ALA A 15 7.43 -0.76 2.70
CA ALA A 15 6.77 0.47 2.27
C ALA A 15 5.35 0.22 1.73
N GLN A 16 5.15 -0.86 0.99
CA GLN A 16 3.84 -1.29 0.49
C GLN A 16 2.89 -1.70 1.64
N VAL A 17 3.38 -2.51 2.59
CA VAL A 17 2.65 -2.90 3.80
C VAL A 17 2.21 -1.65 4.58
N LYS A 18 3.15 -0.74 4.87
CA LYS A 18 2.84 0.53 5.57
C LYS A 18 1.78 1.35 4.87
N LYS A 19 1.93 1.51 3.54
CA LYS A 19 1.00 2.31 2.75
C LYS A 19 -0.43 1.77 2.85
N THR A 20 -0.58 0.44 2.92
CA THR A 20 -1.90 -0.21 2.98
C THR A 20 -2.77 0.30 4.13
N ALA A 21 -2.18 0.61 5.29
CA ALA A 21 -2.93 1.10 6.46
C ALA A 21 -3.84 2.30 6.15
N ARG A 22 -3.36 3.22 5.31
CA ARG A 22 -4.10 4.39 4.84
C ARG A 22 -4.69 4.18 3.45
N GLY A 23 -4.05 3.36 2.63
CA GLY A 23 -4.40 3.17 1.22
C GLY A 23 -5.76 2.51 0.99
N VAL A 24 -6.27 1.74 1.97
CA VAL A 24 -7.60 1.10 1.89
C VAL A 24 -8.77 2.06 2.18
N ILE A 25 -8.47 3.32 2.53
CA ILE A 25 -9.45 4.36 2.84
C ILE A 25 -9.51 5.38 1.71
N ASP A 26 -10.70 5.58 1.17
CA ASP A 26 -11.02 6.70 0.29
C ASP A 26 -11.42 7.91 1.13
N ASN A 27 -10.87 9.07 0.77
CA ASN A 27 -11.16 10.35 1.43
C ASN A 27 -12.10 11.16 0.54
N TYR A 28 -13.22 11.60 1.11
CA TYR A 28 -14.25 12.33 0.39
C TYR A 28 -14.29 13.81 0.81
N ILE A 29 -14.87 14.63 -0.07
CA ILE A 29 -15.10 16.05 0.20
C ILE A 29 -15.92 16.19 1.48
N GLY A 30 -15.50 17.10 2.37
CA GLY A 30 -16.10 17.27 3.69
C GLY A 30 -15.47 16.43 4.81
N GLY A 31 -14.37 15.73 4.51
CA GLY A 31 -13.55 15.03 5.50
C GLY A 31 -14.09 13.66 5.92
N THR A 32 -15.09 13.13 5.21
CA THR A 32 -15.60 11.78 5.44
C THR A 32 -14.74 10.73 4.75
N LYS A 33 -14.85 9.50 5.24
CA LYS A 33 -14.02 8.37 4.83
C LYS A 33 -14.89 7.17 4.50
N GLY A 34 -14.51 6.45 3.46
CA GLY A 34 -15.13 5.19 3.04
C GLY A 34 -14.05 4.15 2.77
N LEU A 35 -14.43 2.89 2.81
CA LEU A 35 -13.56 1.78 2.47
C LEU A 35 -13.61 1.47 1.00
N LYS A 36 -12.42 1.18 0.46
CA LYS A 36 -12.24 0.58 -0.85
C LYS A 36 -12.99 -0.74 -1.00
N HIS A 37 -13.31 -1.12 -2.24
CA HIS A 37 -13.91 -2.41 -2.55
C HIS A 37 -12.89 -3.55 -2.47
N ASP A 38 -13.37 -4.78 -2.38
CA ASP A 38 -12.53 -5.98 -2.45
C ASP A 38 -12.20 -6.28 -3.92
N SER A 39 -11.24 -5.55 -4.47
CA SER A 39 -10.85 -5.73 -5.87
C SER A 39 -9.36 -5.56 -6.07
N GLU A 40 -8.82 -6.20 -7.12
CA GLU A 40 -7.42 -6.02 -7.53
C GLU A 40 -7.08 -4.57 -7.85
N GLN A 41 -8.02 -3.83 -8.43
CA GLN A 41 -7.82 -2.43 -8.77
C GLN A 41 -7.68 -1.57 -7.50
N ASP A 42 -8.53 -1.80 -6.50
CA ASP A 42 -8.43 -1.08 -5.24
C ASP A 42 -7.23 -1.50 -4.40
N ARG A 43 -6.87 -2.79 -4.43
CA ARG A 43 -5.62 -3.30 -3.85
C ARG A 43 -4.42 -2.58 -4.45
N HIS A 44 -4.36 -2.49 -5.78
CA HIS A 44 -3.33 -1.75 -6.49
C HIS A 44 -3.20 -0.32 -5.94
N TYR A 45 -4.30 0.44 -5.94
CA TYR A 45 -4.28 1.84 -5.48
C TYR A 45 -3.91 2.01 -4.01
N ALA A 46 -4.27 1.04 -3.17
CA ALA A 46 -3.92 1.03 -1.75
C ALA A 46 -2.43 0.78 -1.49
N GLN A 47 -1.70 0.17 -2.44
CA GLN A 47 -0.42 -0.48 -2.17
C GLN A 47 0.77 0.02 -3.02
N TYR A 48 0.52 0.55 -4.22
CA TYR A 48 1.59 0.90 -5.14
C TYR A 48 2.61 1.91 -4.55
N GLN A 49 3.84 1.82 -5.01
CA GLN A 49 4.91 2.76 -4.67
C GLN A 49 5.25 3.65 -5.87
N TYR A 50 5.56 4.92 -5.62
CA TYR A 50 5.95 5.85 -6.67
C TYR A 50 7.47 5.78 -6.93
N MET A 51 7.87 5.72 -8.20
CA MET A 51 9.29 5.78 -8.57
C MET A 51 9.94 7.12 -8.17
N ILE A 52 9.19 8.22 -8.26
CA ILE A 52 9.66 9.55 -7.80
C ILE A 52 9.88 9.59 -6.28
N GLY A 53 9.09 8.82 -5.52
CA GLY A 53 9.15 8.72 -4.06
C GLY A 53 10.18 7.72 -3.52
N ARG A 54 10.96 7.06 -4.38
CA ARG A 54 11.93 6.00 -4.00
C ARG A 54 12.94 6.40 -2.92
N GLY A 55 13.21 7.69 -2.73
CA GLY A 55 14.07 8.18 -1.66
C GLY A 55 13.53 7.89 -0.25
N ASN A 56 12.21 7.69 -0.13
CA ASN A 56 11.55 7.42 1.14
C ASN A 56 11.70 5.96 1.61
N LEU A 57 12.34 5.10 0.80
CA LEU A 57 12.61 3.71 1.18
C LEU A 57 13.67 3.59 2.28
N GLY A 58 14.37 4.67 2.65
CA GLY A 58 15.40 4.67 3.70
C GLY A 58 16.67 3.91 3.32
N ILE A 59 16.86 3.63 2.04
CA ILE A 59 18.01 2.88 1.53
C ILE A 59 19.20 3.83 1.36
N ALA A 60 20.35 3.46 1.92
CA ALA A 60 21.61 4.21 1.81
C ALA A 60 22.26 4.07 0.42
N LEU A 61 21.56 4.49 -0.64
CA LEU A 61 22.02 4.55 -2.02
C LEU A 61 21.71 5.92 -2.63
N GLY A 62 22.58 6.38 -3.55
CA GLY A 62 22.28 7.58 -4.33
C GLY A 62 21.01 7.40 -5.18
N LYS A 63 20.22 8.47 -5.35
CA LYS A 63 18.92 8.43 -6.05
C LYS A 63 18.98 7.82 -7.46
N GLY A 64 20.08 8.04 -8.18
CA GLY A 64 20.31 7.48 -9.51
C GLY A 64 20.66 5.99 -9.50
N GLN A 65 21.48 5.55 -8.53
CA GLN A 65 21.82 4.15 -8.34
C GLN A 65 20.59 3.34 -7.91
N LEU A 66 19.80 3.86 -6.98
CA LEU A 66 18.54 3.23 -6.56
C LEU A 66 17.56 3.14 -7.74
N ALA A 67 17.40 4.19 -8.54
CA ALA A 67 16.54 4.16 -9.72
C ALA A 67 16.94 3.06 -10.71
N ARG A 68 18.24 2.93 -11.01
CA ARG A 68 18.76 1.88 -11.89
C ARG A 68 18.47 0.48 -11.36
N ARG A 69 18.67 0.26 -10.06
CA ARG A 69 18.43 -1.05 -9.44
C ARG A 69 16.95 -1.40 -9.40
N LEU A 70 16.09 -0.44 -9.02
CA LEU A 70 14.64 -0.66 -9.07
C LEU A 70 14.21 -1.03 -10.49
N LYS A 71 14.67 -0.32 -11.52
CA LYS A 71 14.37 -0.68 -12.92
C LYS A 71 14.83 -2.08 -13.32
N ALA A 72 15.91 -2.60 -12.75
CA ALA A 72 16.38 -3.95 -13.02
C ALA A 72 15.59 -5.03 -12.25
N LEU A 73 15.05 -4.68 -11.08
CA LEU A 73 14.20 -5.55 -10.27
C LEU A 73 12.76 -5.59 -10.81
N ILE A 74 12.27 -4.48 -11.36
CA ILE A 74 10.96 -4.40 -11.99
C ILE A 74 11.02 -5.03 -13.38
N GLY A 75 10.10 -5.96 -13.67
CA GLY A 75 10.10 -6.75 -14.90
C GLY A 75 10.70 -8.15 -14.73
N GLY A 76 11.18 -8.49 -13.53
CA GLY A 76 11.29 -9.87 -13.07
C GLY A 76 9.96 -10.39 -12.49
N GLU A 77 9.97 -11.59 -11.91
CA GLU A 77 8.76 -12.24 -11.35
C GLU A 77 8.20 -11.50 -10.13
N ASN A 78 9.04 -10.77 -9.39
CA ASN A 78 8.72 -10.26 -8.04
C ASN A 78 8.00 -8.91 -8.04
N LEU A 79 8.31 -8.03 -9.00
CA LEU A 79 7.93 -6.62 -8.95
C LEU A 79 7.43 -6.17 -10.31
N GLN A 80 6.19 -5.68 -10.35
CA GLN A 80 5.51 -5.33 -11.61
C GLN A 80 5.43 -3.82 -11.81
N TRP A 81 5.56 -3.38 -13.06
CA TRP A 81 5.17 -2.03 -13.49
C TRP A 81 3.65 -1.97 -13.63
N GLN A 82 3.05 -0.86 -13.19
CA GLN A 82 1.67 -0.53 -13.51
C GLN A 82 1.56 0.93 -13.98
N GLY A 83 0.68 1.17 -14.95
CA GLY A 83 0.56 2.46 -15.64
C GLY A 83 1.72 2.76 -16.61
N SER A 84 1.90 4.03 -16.98
CA SER A 84 3.01 4.43 -17.85
C SER A 84 4.36 4.02 -17.22
N PRO A 85 5.26 3.36 -18.00
CA PRO A 85 6.56 2.92 -17.49
C PRO A 85 7.29 4.05 -16.78
N GLY A 86 7.68 3.84 -15.52
CA GLY A 86 8.37 4.85 -14.72
C GLY A 86 7.52 5.52 -13.64
N HIS A 87 6.20 5.26 -13.55
CA HIS A 87 5.34 5.91 -12.56
C HIS A 87 5.24 5.14 -11.24
N VAL A 88 4.68 3.93 -11.26
CA VAL A 88 4.41 3.14 -10.04
C VAL A 88 4.82 1.68 -10.16
N TYR A 89 5.18 1.08 -9.03
CA TYR A 89 5.57 -0.33 -8.92
C TYR A 89 5.05 -0.94 -7.62
N GLU A 90 4.85 -2.25 -7.61
CA GLU A 90 4.36 -2.98 -6.45
C GLU A 90 4.68 -4.48 -6.52
N PHE A 91 4.63 -5.14 -5.37
CA PHE A 91 4.48 -6.59 -5.29
C PHE A 91 3.02 -6.96 -5.57
N ARG A 92 2.82 -7.87 -6.51
CA ARG A 92 1.51 -8.42 -6.85
C ARG A 92 1.51 -9.92 -6.53
N THR A 93 1.29 -10.22 -5.26
CA THR A 93 1.28 -11.59 -4.71
C THR A 93 0.04 -11.80 -3.86
N GLU A 94 -0.29 -13.05 -3.55
CA GLU A 94 -1.37 -13.37 -2.60
C GLU A 94 -1.11 -12.73 -1.23
N ALA A 95 0.15 -12.69 -0.78
CA ALA A 95 0.53 -11.99 0.45
C ALA A 95 0.16 -10.49 0.41
N ALA A 96 0.32 -9.82 -0.74
CA ALA A 96 -0.10 -8.44 -0.91
C ALA A 96 -1.64 -8.28 -0.81
N MET A 97 -2.38 -9.24 -1.39
CA MET A 97 -3.84 -9.27 -1.28
C MET A 97 -4.30 -9.53 0.17
N ASP A 98 -3.62 -10.40 0.90
CA ASP A 98 -3.93 -10.68 2.31
C ASP A 98 -3.72 -9.46 3.20
N VAL A 99 -2.62 -8.71 3.00
CA VAL A 99 -2.37 -7.44 3.69
C VAL A 99 -3.52 -6.44 3.43
N PHE A 100 -3.97 -6.35 2.18
CA PHE A 100 -5.08 -5.48 1.78
C PHE A 100 -6.40 -5.88 2.42
N ARG A 101 -6.78 -7.15 2.34
CA ARG A 101 -8.02 -7.67 2.95
C ARG A 101 -8.00 -7.52 4.47
N PHE A 102 -6.88 -7.82 5.11
CA PHE A 102 -6.71 -7.63 6.55
C PHE A 102 -6.95 -6.17 6.95
N ALA A 103 -6.30 -5.22 6.28
CA ALA A 103 -6.47 -3.80 6.55
C ALA A 103 -7.93 -3.34 6.35
N ARG A 104 -8.61 -3.84 5.30
CA ARG A 104 -10.04 -3.54 5.07
C ARG A 104 -10.93 -4.05 6.19
N ILE A 105 -10.74 -5.31 6.60
CA ILE A 105 -11.50 -5.92 7.70
C ILE A 105 -11.25 -5.15 9.00
N TRP A 106 -10.00 -4.77 9.27
CA TRP A 106 -9.62 -4.03 10.47
C TRP A 106 -10.33 -2.68 10.59
N TRP A 107 -10.46 -1.95 9.48
CA TRP A 107 -11.21 -0.70 9.42
C TRP A 107 -12.72 -0.92 9.46
N GLY A 108 -13.22 -1.94 8.78
CA GLY A 108 -14.64 -2.31 8.82
C GLY A 108 -15.10 -2.66 10.23
N ALA A 109 -14.27 -3.35 11.01
CA ALA A 109 -14.50 -3.65 12.42
C ALA A 109 -14.57 -2.39 13.31
N ARG A 110 -14.07 -1.24 12.82
CA ARG A 110 -14.15 0.07 13.47
C ARG A 110 -15.27 0.95 12.90
N GLY A 111 -16.14 0.36 12.09
CA GLY A 111 -17.34 1.00 11.59
C GLY A 111 -17.16 1.80 10.30
N VAL A 112 -15.96 1.82 9.69
CA VAL A 112 -15.78 2.51 8.40
C VAL A 112 -16.61 1.79 7.35
N PRO A 113 -17.57 2.47 6.70
CA PRO A 113 -18.47 1.82 5.76
C PRO A 113 -17.82 1.59 4.41
N SER A 114 -18.34 0.62 3.66
CA SER A 114 -17.98 0.36 2.26
C SER A 114 -19.21 0.38 1.37
N GLY A 115 -19.03 0.69 0.09
CA GLY A 115 -20.03 0.50 -0.95
C GLY A 115 -20.96 1.70 -1.18
N TRP A 116 -21.88 1.52 -2.13
CA TRP A 116 -22.81 2.53 -2.60
C TRP A 116 -24.11 2.53 -1.78
N ASP A 117 -24.60 3.72 -1.45
CA ASP A 117 -25.94 3.98 -0.97
C ASP A 117 -26.86 4.28 -2.16
N ALA A 118 -27.73 3.31 -2.48
CA ALA A 118 -28.64 3.43 -3.61
C ALA A 118 -29.76 4.45 -3.37
N ASP A 119 -30.15 4.70 -2.12
CA ASP A 119 -31.25 5.62 -1.81
C ASP A 119 -30.76 7.07 -1.94
N ASN A 120 -29.56 7.34 -1.44
CA ASN A 120 -28.94 8.67 -1.50
C ASN A 120 -28.08 8.90 -2.75
N GLN A 121 -27.92 7.88 -3.60
CA GLN A 121 -27.09 7.91 -4.80
C GLN A 121 -25.67 8.43 -4.50
N CYS A 122 -25.04 7.91 -3.46
CA CYS A 122 -23.71 8.33 -3.03
C CYS A 122 -22.89 7.19 -2.40
N MET A 123 -21.58 7.37 -2.24
CA MET A 123 -20.76 6.40 -1.51
C MET A 123 -21.04 6.48 -0.01
N ARG A 124 -21.15 5.33 0.65
CA ARG A 124 -21.28 5.28 2.11
C ARG A 124 -19.98 5.76 2.73
N THR A 125 -20.08 6.78 3.58
CA THR A 125 -18.93 7.38 4.25
C THR A 125 -19.28 7.77 5.68
N MET A 126 -18.26 7.95 6.51
CA MET A 126 -18.42 8.46 7.88
C MET A 126 -17.36 9.50 8.22
N ARG A 127 -17.65 10.38 9.19
CA ARG A 127 -16.59 11.15 9.85
C ARG A 127 -15.80 10.23 10.78
N LEU A 128 -14.48 10.43 10.80
CA LEU A 128 -13.57 9.64 11.62
C LEU A 128 -12.48 10.55 12.18
N ASP A 129 -12.75 11.11 13.35
CA ASP A 129 -11.92 12.17 13.95
C ASP A 129 -10.56 11.65 14.44
N ASN A 130 -10.48 10.38 14.83
CA ASN A 130 -9.26 9.71 15.28
C ASN A 130 -8.52 8.95 14.16
N TYR A 131 -8.74 9.33 12.89
CA TYR A 131 -8.21 8.62 11.73
C TYR A 131 -6.69 8.44 11.76
N ASP A 132 -5.92 9.49 12.02
CA ASP A 132 -4.46 9.39 11.97
C ASP A 132 -3.89 8.47 13.05
N THR A 133 -4.50 8.48 14.24
CA THR A 133 -4.16 7.57 15.33
C THR A 133 -4.48 6.12 14.95
N LEU A 134 -5.67 5.86 14.43
CA LEU A 134 -6.06 4.51 13.99
C LEU A 134 -5.20 4.01 12.82
N ALA A 135 -4.88 4.89 11.87
CA ALA A 135 -4.01 4.56 10.75
C ALA A 135 -2.59 4.22 11.20
N ALA A 136 -2.05 4.94 12.20
CA ALA A 136 -0.74 4.62 12.78
C ALA A 136 -0.75 3.28 13.53
N GLN A 137 -1.83 2.98 14.27
CA GLN A 137 -2.01 1.68 14.93
C GLN A 137 -2.04 0.53 13.92
N LEU A 138 -2.84 0.66 12.86
CA LEU A 138 -2.90 -0.35 11.81
C LEU A 138 -1.56 -0.48 11.07
N GLU A 139 -0.86 0.62 10.80
CA GLU A 139 0.47 0.57 10.19
C GLU A 139 1.44 -0.28 11.01
N GLN A 140 1.46 -0.08 12.33
CA GLN A 140 2.29 -0.87 13.24
C GLN A 140 1.89 -2.35 13.23
N GLU A 141 0.59 -2.65 13.36
CA GLU A 141 0.09 -4.03 13.37
C GLU A 141 0.37 -4.76 12.05
N LEU A 142 0.23 -4.06 10.92
CA LEU A 142 0.59 -4.59 9.61
C LEU A 142 2.09 -4.90 9.50
N LEU A 143 2.95 -4.03 10.03
CA LEU A 143 4.40 -4.25 10.02
C LEU A 143 4.80 -5.43 10.91
N GLU A 144 4.22 -5.55 12.10
CA GLU A 144 4.49 -6.65 13.02
C GLU A 144 4.07 -7.99 12.41
N ARG A 145 2.94 -8.01 11.68
CA ARG A 145 2.39 -9.23 11.11
C ARG A 145 2.98 -9.61 9.75
N TYR A 146 3.24 -8.63 8.90
CA TYR A 146 3.60 -8.87 7.49
C TYR A 146 4.94 -8.28 7.10
N GLY A 147 5.49 -7.33 7.87
CA GLY A 147 6.64 -6.51 7.46
C GLY A 147 7.95 -7.25 7.28
N ASP A 148 8.08 -8.47 7.82
CA ASP A 148 9.25 -9.33 7.70
C ASP A 148 8.99 -10.60 6.87
N LEU A 149 7.80 -10.70 6.24
CA LEU A 149 7.54 -11.77 5.28
C LEU A 149 8.51 -11.66 4.11
N ALA A 150 9.16 -12.78 3.81
CA ALA A 150 9.91 -12.94 2.59
C ALA A 150 8.92 -12.98 1.42
N VAL A 151 8.84 -11.89 0.67
CA VAL A 151 8.06 -11.83 -0.56
C VAL A 151 8.96 -12.31 -1.70
N THR A 152 9.11 -13.62 -1.76
CA THR A 152 9.60 -14.34 -2.93
C THR A 152 8.42 -14.63 -3.87
N PRO A 153 8.66 -14.85 -5.17
CA PRO A 153 7.59 -15.05 -6.14
C PRO A 153 6.75 -16.30 -5.85
#